data_AF-A0A820YLI1-F1
#
_entry.id   AF-A0A820YLI1-F1
#
_cell.length_a   1.000
_cell.length_b   1.000
_cell.length_c   1.000
_cell.angle_alpha   90.00
_cell.angle_beta   90.00
_cell.angle_gamma   90.00
#
_symmetry.space_group_name_H-M   'P 1'
#
loop_
_entity.id
_entity.type
_entity.pdbx_description
1 polymer ?
#
loop_
_entity_poly.entity_id
_entity_poly.type
_entity_poly.pdbx_seq_one_letter_code
_entity_poly.pdbx_strand_id
1 'polypeptide(L)'
;MERQLLAVICFLALMTIWSRVNAAVIPNSCPLPPQLKAKYDFNWKLKNGEKQNLIAKVAYLKLVLSWSPTYCESLSAANRNKQFQCRNSDSFGLIVHGLWPQAAKPASIDDHPRNCQDDKQLNATLVKRFYCMMPDEYLMQAEWEKHGSCHYATANDYLTTIENFYRSLNIPNIRSMKNSTQAKIRSAFLQSNPKLFSSAIQISMNPPNRLKEVKICYDLKNQLKNCNS
;
A
#
# COMPACT_ATOMS: atom_id res chain seq x y z
N MET A 1 -8.48 18.95 -73.18
CA MET A 1 -9.31 17.97 -72.46
C MET A 1 -8.42 17.14 -71.55
N GLU A 2 -8.38 17.58 -70.29
CA GLU A 2 -8.19 16.86 -69.03
C GLU A 2 -7.32 15.59 -68.98
N ARG A 3 -6.17 15.71 -68.28
CA ARG A 3 -5.40 14.59 -67.73
C ARG A 3 -5.99 14.21 -66.37
N GLN A 4 -6.52 12.99 -66.23
CA GLN A 4 -6.88 12.45 -64.92
C GLN A 4 -5.65 11.81 -64.26
N LEU A 5 -5.24 12.35 -63.11
CA LEU A 5 -4.30 11.72 -62.18
C LEU A 5 -5.11 10.82 -61.22
N LEU A 6 -4.88 9.51 -61.28
CA LEU A 6 -5.32 8.56 -60.26
C LEU A 6 -4.40 8.68 -59.04
N ALA A 7 -4.88 9.32 -57.96
CA ALA A 7 -4.22 9.31 -56.67
C ALA A 7 -4.62 8.02 -55.91
N VAL A 8 -3.70 7.05 -55.86
CA VAL A 8 -3.83 5.87 -55.00
C VAL A 8 -3.43 6.29 -53.58
N ILE A 9 -4.42 6.60 -52.74
CA ILE A 9 -4.19 6.85 -51.30
C ILE A 9 -4.23 5.48 -50.60
N CYS A 10 -3.05 4.94 -50.33
CA CYS A 10 -2.89 3.75 -49.49
C CYS A 10 -3.03 4.18 -48.02
N PHE A 11 -4.22 4.00 -47.44
CA PHE A 11 -4.45 4.15 -46.00
C PHE A 11 -3.82 2.96 -45.27
N LEU A 12 -2.55 3.12 -44.86
CA LEU A 12 -1.95 2.26 -43.84
C LEU A 12 -2.65 2.54 -42.50
N ALA A 13 -3.66 1.74 -42.17
CA ALA A 13 -4.25 1.70 -40.84
C ALA A 13 -3.20 1.18 -39.84
N LEU A 14 -2.49 2.10 -39.19
CA LEU A 14 -1.69 1.82 -38.00
C LEU A 14 -2.66 1.37 -36.90
N MET A 15 -2.95 0.07 -36.84
CA MET A 15 -3.55 -0.56 -35.67
C MET A 15 -2.56 -0.42 -34.52
N THR A 16 -2.73 0.63 -33.72
CA THR A 16 -2.06 0.73 -32.43
C THR A 16 -2.64 -0.38 -31.56
N ILE A 17 -1.87 -1.46 -31.41
CA ILE A 17 -2.16 -2.52 -30.44
C ILE A 17 -1.99 -1.88 -29.07
N TRP A 18 -3.09 -1.37 -28.50
CA TRP A 18 -3.15 -1.06 -27.09
C TRP A 18 -3.08 -2.39 -26.36
N SER A 19 -1.86 -2.78 -25.98
CA SER A 19 -1.65 -3.86 -25.01
C SER A 19 -2.49 -3.52 -23.79
N ARG A 20 -3.59 -4.25 -23.59
CA ARG A 20 -4.38 -4.16 -22.37
C ARG A 20 -3.46 -4.63 -21.24
N VAL A 21 -2.84 -3.68 -20.55
CA VAL A 21 -2.25 -3.92 -19.23
C VAL A 21 -3.42 -4.38 -18.36
N ASN A 22 -3.49 -5.69 -18.11
CA ASN A 22 -4.35 -6.23 -17.08
C ASN A 22 -3.79 -5.73 -15.74
N ALA A 23 -4.25 -4.55 -15.31
CA ALA A 23 -4.07 -4.09 -13.95
C ALA A 23 -4.66 -5.17 -13.04
N ALA A 24 -3.91 -5.57 -12.00
CA ALA A 24 -4.47 -6.47 -11.00
C ALA A 24 -5.59 -5.71 -10.27
N VAL A 25 -6.84 -6.02 -10.62
CA VAL A 25 -8.02 -5.62 -9.85
C VAL A 25 -7.85 -6.26 -8.48
N ILE A 26 -7.89 -5.45 -7.41
CA ILE A 26 -7.96 -5.98 -6.04
C ILE A 26 -9.12 -6.97 -6.01
N PRO A 27 -8.90 -8.25 -5.67
CA PRO A 27 -9.98 -9.23 -5.67
C PRO A 27 -11.14 -8.66 -4.85
N ASN A 28 -12.34 -8.58 -5.45
CA ASN A 28 -13.55 -8.17 -4.72
C ASN A 28 -13.89 -9.13 -3.57
N SER A 29 -13.18 -10.27 -3.49
CA SER A 29 -13.26 -11.26 -2.44
C SER A 29 -11.89 -11.90 -2.20
N CYS A 30 -11.51 -12.05 -0.95
CA CYS A 30 -10.35 -12.82 -0.49
C CYS A 30 -10.82 -13.89 0.50
N PRO A 31 -9.98 -14.88 0.83
CA PRO A 31 -10.23 -15.72 2.00
C PRO A 31 -10.32 -14.83 3.26
N LEU A 32 -11.33 -15.09 4.09
CA LEU A 32 -11.48 -14.47 5.40
C LEU A 32 -11.23 -15.51 6.50
N PRO A 33 -10.69 -15.12 7.66
CA PRO A 33 -10.61 -16.03 8.79
C PRO A 33 -12.04 -16.35 9.28
N PRO A 34 -12.31 -17.59 9.72
CA PRO A 34 -13.62 -17.96 10.26
C PRO A 34 -13.99 -17.12 11.49
N GLN A 35 -12.97 -16.75 12.27
CA GLN A 35 -13.06 -15.88 13.43
C GLN A 35 -11.82 -15.01 13.55
N LEU A 36 -12.00 -13.75 13.97
CA LEU A 36 -10.88 -12.89 14.34
C LEU A 36 -10.27 -13.36 15.66
N LYS A 37 -8.99 -13.05 15.91
CA LYS A 37 -8.39 -13.21 17.25
C LYS A 37 -9.28 -12.50 18.29
N ALA A 38 -9.46 -13.10 19.47
CA ALA A 38 -10.40 -12.56 20.47
C ALA A 38 -9.90 -11.25 21.12
N LYS A 39 -8.58 -11.08 21.24
CA LYS A 39 -7.93 -9.89 21.80
C LYS A 39 -6.84 -9.44 20.83
N TYR A 40 -7.08 -8.34 20.13
CA TYR A 40 -6.12 -7.70 19.24
C TYR A 40 -5.93 -6.22 19.54
N ASP A 41 -6.53 -5.74 20.63
CA ASP A 41 -6.23 -4.43 21.20
C ASP A 41 -4.72 -4.27 21.36
N PHE A 42 -4.18 -3.25 20.70
CA PHE A 42 -2.77 -2.90 20.80
C PHE A 42 -2.66 -1.98 22.01
N ASN A 43 -1.54 -2.06 22.72
CA ASN A 43 -1.27 -1.07 23.74
C ASN A 43 0.19 -0.69 23.60
N TRP A 44 0.40 0.41 22.89
CA TRP A 44 1.74 0.92 22.60
C TRP A 44 2.54 1.18 23.89
N LYS A 45 1.88 1.48 25.02
CA LYS A 45 2.53 1.73 26.32
C LYS A 45 3.20 0.47 26.89
N LEU A 46 2.78 -0.72 26.46
CA LEU A 46 3.37 -2.00 26.87
C LEU A 46 4.58 -2.38 26.00
N LYS A 47 4.89 -1.60 24.95
CA LYS A 47 5.96 -1.89 24.01
C LYS A 47 7.21 -1.08 24.34
N ASN A 48 8.25 -1.78 24.76
CA ASN A 48 9.54 -1.15 25.10
C ASN A 48 10.08 -0.29 23.94
N GLY A 49 10.41 0.97 24.26
CA GLY A 49 10.99 1.92 23.31
C GLY A 49 9.99 2.60 22.38
N GLU A 50 8.69 2.25 22.42
CA GLU A 50 7.65 2.97 21.68
C GLU A 50 7.36 4.31 22.38
N LYS A 51 7.29 5.40 21.61
CA LYS A 51 7.16 6.78 22.13
C LYS A 51 5.87 7.41 21.65
N GLN A 52 5.36 8.37 22.40
CA GLN A 52 4.30 9.26 21.95
C GLN A 52 4.89 10.55 21.39
N ASN A 53 4.29 11.10 20.32
CA ASN A 53 4.68 12.41 19.80
C ASN A 53 3.43 13.19 19.38
N LEU A 54 2.94 14.02 20.29
CA LEU A 54 1.75 14.87 20.11
C LEU A 54 2.06 16.23 19.49
N ILE A 55 3.33 16.65 19.51
CA ILE A 55 3.74 17.99 19.09
C ILE A 55 4.11 18.05 17.60
N ALA A 56 4.46 16.91 17.00
CA ALA A 56 4.78 16.84 15.59
C ALA A 56 3.56 17.18 14.74
N LYS A 57 3.72 18.14 13.84
CA LYS A 57 2.68 18.51 12.87
C LYS A 57 2.67 17.53 11.70
N VAL A 58 1.49 17.01 11.38
CA VAL A 58 1.26 16.23 10.16
C VAL A 58 1.44 17.16 8.95
N ALA A 59 2.35 16.79 8.04
CA ALA A 59 2.65 17.56 6.83
C ALA A 59 2.25 16.81 5.55
N TYR A 60 2.29 15.48 5.59
CA TYR A 60 1.87 14.63 4.48
C TYR A 60 1.54 13.21 4.95
N LEU A 61 0.99 12.40 4.04
CA LEU A 61 0.62 11.01 4.28
C LEU A 61 1.48 10.09 3.42
N LYS A 62 1.86 8.93 3.98
CA LYS A 62 2.64 7.90 3.29
C LYS A 62 1.89 6.57 3.36
N LEU A 63 1.30 6.15 2.25
CA LEU A 63 0.73 4.81 2.12
C LEU A 63 1.89 3.82 2.00
N VAL A 64 1.90 2.80 2.83
CA VAL A 64 2.91 1.74 2.83
C VAL A 64 2.24 0.43 2.49
N LEU A 65 2.72 -0.21 1.44
CA LEU A 65 2.25 -1.49 0.96
C LEU A 65 3.34 -2.54 1.15
N SER A 66 3.00 -3.67 1.76
CA SER A 66 3.90 -4.79 2.04
C SER A 66 3.71 -5.91 1.02
N TRP A 67 4.81 -6.46 0.52
CA TRP A 67 4.78 -7.63 -0.36
C TRP A 67 4.69 -8.92 0.45
N SER A 68 3.50 -9.53 0.48
CA SER A 68 3.19 -10.68 1.34
C SER A 68 4.18 -11.84 1.21
N PRO A 69 4.59 -12.29 0.00
CA PRO A 69 5.57 -13.38 -0.11
C PRO A 69 6.88 -13.10 0.61
N THR A 70 7.47 -11.92 0.43
CA THR A 70 8.75 -11.59 1.09
C THR A 70 8.59 -11.37 2.60
N TYR A 71 7.46 -10.81 3.04
CA TYR A 71 7.13 -10.75 4.48
C TYR A 71 7.03 -12.16 5.08
N CYS A 72 6.25 -13.06 4.48
CA CYS A 72 6.05 -14.42 4.99
C CYS A 72 7.32 -15.28 4.95
N GLU A 73 8.19 -15.09 3.96
CA GLU A 73 9.51 -15.72 3.91
C GLU A 73 10.43 -15.25 5.05
N SER A 74 10.29 -14.02 5.53
CA SER A 74 11.13 -13.46 6.60
C SER A 74 10.77 -13.96 8.00
N LEU A 75 9.60 -14.58 8.15
CA LEU A 75 9.14 -15.13 9.43
C LEU A 75 9.71 -16.53 9.70
N SER A 76 9.91 -16.85 10.98
CA SER A 76 10.12 -18.23 11.41
C SER A 76 8.89 -19.09 11.03
N ALA A 77 9.09 -20.40 10.86
CA ALA A 77 7.99 -21.30 10.50
C ALA A 77 6.82 -21.23 11.49
N ALA A 78 7.12 -21.14 12.80
CA ALA A 78 6.10 -21.00 13.84
C ALA A 78 5.29 -19.70 13.71
N ASN A 79 5.94 -18.56 13.41
CA ASN A 79 5.23 -17.29 13.24
C ASN A 79 4.49 -17.21 11.91
N ARG A 80 5.07 -17.75 10.83
CA ARG A 80 4.42 -17.85 9.53
C ARG A 80 3.08 -18.58 9.60
N ASN A 81 3.02 -19.70 10.34
CA ASN A 81 1.80 -20.50 10.50
C ASN A 81 0.71 -19.81 11.34
N LYS A 82 1.06 -18.79 12.13
CA LYS A 82 0.10 -18.00 12.91
C LYS A 82 -0.56 -16.90 12.08
N GLN A 83 0.07 -16.45 10.99
CA GLN A 83 -0.43 -15.35 10.18
C GLN A 83 -1.37 -15.83 9.08
N PHE A 84 -2.58 -15.27 9.07
CA PHE A 84 -3.62 -15.63 8.10
C PHE A 84 -3.16 -15.40 6.67
N GLN A 85 -2.55 -14.25 6.38
CA GLN A 85 -2.02 -13.93 5.05
C GLN A 85 -0.96 -14.92 4.55
N CYS A 86 -0.18 -15.51 5.47
CA CYS A 86 0.93 -16.38 5.11
C CYS A 86 0.51 -17.82 4.87
N ARG A 87 -0.56 -18.28 5.51
CA ARG A 87 -1.21 -19.56 5.18
C ARG A 87 -1.98 -19.50 3.87
N ASN A 88 -2.27 -18.29 3.37
CA ASN A 88 -3.01 -18.03 2.14
C ASN A 88 -2.16 -17.15 1.19
N SER A 89 -0.85 -17.35 1.15
CA SER A 89 0.10 -16.45 0.47
C SER A 89 -0.13 -16.31 -1.05
N ASP A 90 -0.79 -17.29 -1.66
CA ASP A 90 -1.16 -17.22 -3.08
C ASP A 90 -2.34 -16.27 -3.31
N SER A 91 -3.19 -16.08 -2.30
CA SER A 91 -4.30 -15.12 -2.35
C SER A 91 -3.88 -13.68 -2.05
N PHE A 92 -2.77 -13.48 -1.33
CA PHE A 92 -2.30 -12.15 -0.93
C PHE A 92 -1.01 -11.75 -1.66
N GLY A 93 -1.08 -10.64 -2.40
CA GLY A 93 0.06 -10.03 -3.07
C GLY A 93 0.57 -8.81 -2.28
N LEU A 94 0.47 -7.64 -2.91
CA LEU A 94 0.83 -6.38 -2.30
C LEU A 94 -0.36 -5.89 -1.46
N ILE A 95 -0.24 -5.97 -0.13
CA ILE A 95 -1.28 -5.59 0.83
C ILE A 95 -0.92 -4.28 1.52
N VAL A 96 -1.88 -3.66 2.19
CA VAL A 96 -1.63 -2.49 3.03
C VAL A 96 -0.86 -2.90 4.28
N HIS A 97 0.27 -2.22 4.51
CA HIS A 97 0.92 -2.17 5.83
C HIS A 97 0.25 -1.09 6.67
N GLY A 98 0.10 0.14 6.13
CA GLY A 98 -0.59 1.22 6.81
C GLY A 98 -0.53 2.54 6.06
N LEU A 99 -1.12 3.58 6.63
CA LEU A 99 -1.04 4.95 6.12
C LEU A 99 -0.49 5.85 7.23
N TRP A 100 0.72 6.36 7.01
CA TRP A 100 1.46 7.02 8.07
C TRP A 100 1.41 8.54 7.87
N PRO A 101 0.83 9.31 8.80
CA PRO A 101 1.08 10.74 8.89
C PRO A 101 2.56 11.01 9.12
N GLN A 102 3.12 11.99 8.41
CA GLN A 102 4.55 12.29 8.41
C GLN A 102 4.80 13.76 8.74
N ALA A 103 5.83 14.04 9.55
CA ALA A 103 6.38 15.38 9.70
C ALA A 103 7.15 15.81 8.43
N ALA A 104 7.30 17.11 8.21
CA ALA A 104 7.95 17.64 7.00
C ALA A 104 9.47 17.43 6.96
N LYS A 105 10.13 17.46 8.12
CA LYS A 105 11.59 17.39 8.29
C LYS A 105 11.96 16.58 9.55
N PRO A 106 11.66 15.27 9.57
CA PRO A 106 12.03 14.41 10.68
C PRO A 106 13.56 14.24 10.71
N ALA A 107 14.20 14.33 11.88
CA ALA A 107 15.59 13.90 12.07
C ALA A 107 15.68 12.40 12.41
N SER A 108 14.62 11.86 13.00
CA SER A 108 14.48 10.45 13.35
C SER A 108 13.07 9.94 13.08
N ILE A 109 12.90 8.62 13.12
CA ILE A 109 11.58 8.00 13.01
C ILE A 109 10.63 8.52 14.12
N ASP A 110 11.15 8.79 15.31
CA ASP A 110 10.37 9.26 16.47
C ASP A 110 9.87 10.70 16.34
N ASP A 111 10.39 11.46 15.39
CA ASP A 111 9.97 12.85 15.14
C ASP A 111 8.67 12.93 14.34
N HIS A 112 8.17 11.79 13.85
CA HIS A 112 6.86 11.70 13.22
C HIS A 112 5.74 11.62 14.26
N PRO A 113 4.54 12.16 13.95
CA PRO A 113 3.36 12.00 14.79
C PRO A 113 3.08 10.53 15.09
N ARG A 114 2.83 10.20 16.36
CA ARG A 114 2.53 8.82 16.78
C ARG A 114 1.79 8.73 18.11
N ASN A 115 0.96 7.70 18.23
CA ASN A 115 0.21 7.34 19.42
C ASN A 115 -0.61 8.53 19.96
N CYS A 116 -1.35 9.23 19.08
CA CYS A 116 -1.92 10.53 19.38
C CYS A 116 -3.23 10.50 20.15
N GLN A 117 -3.89 9.34 20.20
CA GLN A 117 -5.08 9.11 21.00
C GLN A 117 -4.95 7.73 21.65
N ASP A 118 -5.50 7.59 22.86
CA ASP A 118 -5.79 6.26 23.40
C ASP A 118 -7.05 5.76 22.69
N ASP A 119 -7.05 4.51 22.23
CA ASP A 119 -8.23 3.93 21.58
C ASP A 119 -8.62 2.60 22.23
N LYS A 120 -9.85 2.19 21.91
CA LYS A 120 -10.38 0.86 22.20
C LYS A 120 -10.10 -0.07 21.02
N GLN A 121 -10.29 -1.36 21.27
CA GLN A 121 -10.27 -2.36 20.22
C GLN A 121 -11.26 -2.00 19.08
N LEU A 122 -10.80 -2.08 17.83
CA LEU A 122 -11.59 -1.87 16.63
C LEU A 122 -12.80 -2.81 16.60
N ASN A 123 -13.90 -2.34 16.02
CA ASN A 123 -15.08 -3.17 15.84
C ASN A 123 -14.81 -4.30 14.82
N ALA A 124 -15.22 -5.53 15.15
CA ALA A 124 -15.00 -6.69 14.28
C ALA A 124 -15.62 -6.55 12.87
N THR A 125 -16.76 -5.89 12.74
CA THR A 125 -17.41 -5.60 11.45
C THR A 125 -16.55 -4.66 10.61
N LEU A 126 -15.97 -3.63 11.25
CA LEU A 126 -15.06 -2.70 10.57
C LEU A 126 -13.81 -3.44 10.08
N VAL A 127 -13.20 -4.24 10.94
CA VAL A 127 -12.03 -5.08 10.60
C VAL A 127 -12.33 -6.01 9.41
N LYS A 128 -13.48 -6.69 9.42
CA LYS A 128 -13.86 -7.61 8.33
C LYS A 128 -14.05 -6.89 6.98
N ARG A 129 -14.60 -5.67 6.98
CA ARG A 129 -14.78 -4.86 5.76
C ARG A 129 -13.46 -4.62 5.01
N PHE A 130 -12.38 -4.41 5.75
CA PHE A 130 -11.08 -4.02 5.21
C PHE A 130 -10.05 -5.17 5.12
N TYR A 131 -10.44 -6.38 5.54
CA TYR A 131 -9.53 -7.51 5.70
C TYR A 131 -8.80 -7.91 4.41
N CYS A 132 -9.44 -7.78 3.25
CA CYS A 132 -8.83 -8.19 1.99
C CYS A 132 -7.65 -7.32 1.55
N MET A 133 -7.64 -6.04 1.93
CA MET A 133 -6.48 -5.18 1.69
C MET A 133 -5.47 -5.24 2.84
N MET A 134 -5.91 -5.60 4.05
CA MET A 134 -5.09 -5.59 5.26
C MET A 134 -5.39 -6.84 6.12
N PRO A 135 -4.86 -8.02 5.77
CA PRO A 135 -5.29 -9.32 6.31
C PRO A 135 -4.73 -9.68 7.69
N ASP A 136 -4.77 -8.75 8.63
CA ASP A 136 -4.45 -8.96 10.05
C ASP A 136 -5.12 -7.91 10.94
N GLU A 137 -5.98 -8.36 11.85
CA GLU A 137 -6.72 -7.52 12.79
C GLU A 137 -5.84 -6.78 13.81
N TYR A 138 -4.73 -7.40 14.24
CA TYR A 138 -3.77 -6.76 15.13
C TYR A 138 -2.96 -5.70 14.39
N LEU A 139 -2.60 -5.95 13.13
CA LEU A 139 -1.97 -4.94 12.28
C LEU A 139 -2.90 -3.72 12.12
N MET A 140 -4.18 -3.93 11.79
CA MET A 140 -5.15 -2.84 11.66
C MET A 140 -5.28 -2.01 12.94
N GLN A 141 -5.36 -2.66 14.10
CA GLN A 141 -5.38 -1.98 15.39
C GLN A 141 -4.10 -1.17 15.63
N ALA A 142 -2.94 -1.80 15.49
CA ALA A 142 -1.66 -1.17 15.78
C ALA A 142 -1.39 0.03 14.87
N GLU A 143 -1.75 -0.07 13.59
CA GLU A 143 -1.59 1.01 12.62
C GLU A 143 -2.56 2.16 12.86
N TRP A 144 -3.77 1.86 13.31
CA TRP A 144 -4.71 2.89 13.73
C TRP A 144 -4.21 3.64 14.97
N GLU A 145 -3.90 2.92 16.06
CA GLU A 145 -3.45 3.54 17.31
C GLU A 145 -2.17 4.34 17.11
N LYS A 146 -1.18 3.74 16.44
CA LYS A 146 0.13 4.35 16.28
C LYS A 146 0.12 5.49 15.28
N HIS A 147 -0.60 5.37 14.16
CA HIS A 147 -0.49 6.29 13.05
C HIS A 147 -1.80 7.01 12.72
N GLY A 148 -2.89 6.26 12.51
CA GLY A 148 -4.17 6.83 12.08
C GLY A 148 -4.73 7.87 13.05
N SER A 149 -4.63 7.61 14.35
CA SER A 149 -5.14 8.48 15.43
C SER A 149 -4.52 9.90 15.43
N CYS A 150 -3.41 10.11 14.74
CA CYS A 150 -2.71 11.40 14.67
C CYS A 150 -3.25 12.35 13.60
N HIS A 151 -4.11 11.88 12.69
CA HIS A 151 -4.65 12.72 11.62
C HIS A 151 -6.16 12.57 11.42
N TYR A 152 -6.73 11.42 11.77
CA TYR A 152 -8.13 11.11 11.54
C TYR A 152 -8.91 11.09 12.86
N ALA A 153 -10.16 11.52 12.80
CA ALA A 153 -11.06 11.52 13.95
C ALA A 153 -11.56 10.10 14.28
N THR A 154 -11.70 9.23 13.28
CA THR A 154 -12.19 7.86 13.46
C THR A 154 -11.37 6.83 12.67
N ALA A 155 -11.32 5.60 13.18
CA ALA A 155 -10.70 4.49 12.48
C ALA A 155 -11.39 4.16 11.13
N ASN A 156 -12.69 4.41 11.03
CA ASN A 156 -13.43 4.22 9.77
C ASN A 156 -12.94 5.18 8.69
N ASP A 157 -12.71 6.46 9.03
CA ASP A 157 -12.21 7.45 8.05
C ASP A 157 -10.77 7.14 7.62
N TYR A 158 -9.95 6.68 8.56
CA TYR A 158 -8.59 6.21 8.31
C TYR A 158 -8.57 5.04 7.32
N LEU A 159 -9.29 3.97 7.62
CA LEU A 159 -9.34 2.76 6.78
C LEU A 159 -10.04 3.02 5.43
N THR A 160 -11.06 3.88 5.40
CA THR A 160 -11.70 4.29 4.13
C THR A 160 -10.74 5.10 3.26
N THR A 161 -9.91 5.97 3.85
CA THR A 161 -8.88 6.72 3.11
C THR A 161 -7.81 5.78 2.55
N ILE A 162 -7.37 4.81 3.35
CA ILE A 162 -6.47 3.73 2.89
C ILE A 162 -7.08 2.99 1.70
N GLU A 163 -8.35 2.57 1.80
CA GLU A 163 -9.04 1.86 0.73
C GLU A 163 -9.07 2.68 -0.55
N ASN A 164 -9.39 3.97 -0.47
CA ASN A 164 -9.41 4.87 -1.62
C ASN A 164 -8.04 4.97 -2.28
N PHE A 165 -6.96 5.16 -1.50
CA PHE A 165 -5.62 5.20 -2.06
C PHE A 165 -5.22 3.86 -2.69
N TYR A 166 -5.45 2.75 -1.98
CA TYR A 166 -5.09 1.43 -2.45
C TYR A 166 -5.83 1.05 -3.74
N ARG A 167 -7.13 1.32 -3.82
CA ARG A 167 -7.96 1.07 -5.02
C ARG A 167 -7.66 2.01 -6.19
N SER A 168 -7.10 3.18 -5.94
CA SER A 168 -6.70 4.11 -7.01
C SER A 168 -5.46 3.65 -7.78
N LEU A 169 -4.73 2.66 -7.26
CA LEU A 169 -3.49 2.15 -7.84
C LEU A 169 -3.74 0.95 -8.75
N ASN A 170 -3.28 1.03 -9.99
CA ASN A 170 -3.10 -0.12 -10.85
C ASN A 170 -1.82 -0.84 -10.45
N ILE A 171 -1.94 -1.90 -9.64
CA ILE A 171 -0.80 -2.68 -9.20
C ILE A 171 -0.33 -3.57 -10.38
N PRO A 172 0.93 -3.44 -10.85
CA PRO A 172 1.45 -4.30 -11.91
C PRO A 172 1.56 -5.75 -11.42
N ASN A 173 1.72 -6.71 -12.33
CA ASN A 173 1.87 -8.13 -11.96
C ASN A 173 3.23 -8.39 -11.29
N ILE A 174 3.34 -8.07 -10.00
CA ILE A 174 4.58 -8.24 -9.23
C ILE A 174 4.98 -9.72 -9.14
N ARG A 175 4.02 -10.67 -9.14
CA ARG A 175 4.34 -12.11 -9.08
C ARG A 175 5.18 -12.55 -10.28
N SER A 176 4.91 -12.03 -11.48
CA SER A 176 5.71 -12.34 -12.67
C SER A 176 7.06 -11.61 -12.70
N MET A 177 7.33 -10.72 -11.73
CA MET A 177 8.55 -9.91 -11.66
C MET A 177 9.52 -10.40 -10.57
N LYS A 178 9.48 -11.68 -10.21
CA LYS A 178 10.39 -12.28 -9.20
C LYS A 178 11.86 -11.95 -9.52
N ASN A 179 12.62 -11.54 -8.50
CA ASN A 179 14.03 -11.12 -8.61
C ASN A 179 14.29 -9.91 -9.52
N SER A 180 13.26 -9.13 -9.88
CA SER A 180 13.44 -7.87 -10.60
C SER A 180 14.16 -6.83 -9.76
N THR A 181 14.90 -5.95 -10.43
CA THR A 181 15.57 -4.83 -9.77
C THR A 181 14.55 -3.81 -9.24
N GLN A 182 14.96 -3.03 -8.23
CA GLN A 182 14.18 -1.90 -7.72
C GLN A 182 13.73 -0.95 -8.84
N ALA A 183 14.61 -0.68 -9.81
CA ALA A 183 14.31 0.19 -10.94
C ALA A 183 13.21 -0.39 -11.85
N LYS A 184 13.28 -1.70 -12.18
CA LYS A 184 12.25 -2.36 -12.99
C LYS A 184 10.88 -2.35 -12.31
N ILE A 185 10.82 -2.61 -11.01
CA ILE A 185 9.57 -2.54 -10.24
C ILE A 185 9.01 -1.12 -10.24
N ARG A 186 9.86 -0.10 -9.99
CA ARG A 186 9.44 1.31 -10.08
C ARG A 186 8.88 1.64 -11.45
N SER A 187 9.57 1.27 -12.53
CA SER A 187 9.10 1.53 -13.90
C SER A 187 7.75 0.88 -14.19
N ALA A 188 7.50 -0.36 -13.72
CA ALA A 188 6.22 -1.03 -13.91
C ALA A 188 5.06 -0.29 -13.21
N PHE A 189 5.29 0.26 -12.02
CA PHE A 189 4.30 1.10 -11.33
C PHE A 189 4.01 2.39 -12.10
N LEU A 190 5.04 3.10 -12.56
CA LEU A 190 4.88 4.35 -13.31
C LEU A 190 4.16 4.11 -14.64
N GLN A 191 4.46 3.01 -15.34
CA GLN A 191 3.77 2.64 -16.58
C GLN A 191 2.28 2.30 -16.35
N SER A 192 1.97 1.65 -15.23
CA SER A 192 0.58 1.27 -14.91
C SER A 192 -0.25 2.43 -14.35
N ASN A 193 0.40 3.49 -13.85
CA ASN A 193 -0.24 4.60 -13.16
C ASN A 193 0.24 5.95 -13.73
N PRO A 194 -0.34 6.45 -14.84
CA PRO A 194 0.16 7.66 -15.52
C PRO A 194 0.16 8.94 -14.68
N LYS A 195 -0.66 9.01 -13.62
CA LYS A 195 -0.65 10.14 -12.66
C LYS A 195 0.46 10.02 -11.61
N LEU A 196 1.01 8.83 -11.40
CA LEU A 196 2.10 8.58 -10.46
C LEU A 196 3.43 8.97 -11.08
N PHE A 197 4.18 9.81 -10.38
CA PHE A 197 5.49 10.29 -10.80
C PHE A 197 6.61 9.76 -9.91
N SER A 198 7.84 9.74 -10.43
CA SER A 198 8.98 9.02 -9.83
C SER A 198 9.27 9.42 -8.37
N SER A 199 9.15 10.71 -8.03
CA SER A 199 9.38 11.21 -6.67
C SER A 199 8.24 10.95 -5.70
N ALA A 200 7.05 10.53 -6.16
CA ALA A 200 5.94 10.12 -5.30
C ALA A 200 5.99 8.66 -4.87
N ILE A 201 6.93 7.86 -5.39
CA ILE A 201 7.04 6.42 -5.11
C ILE A 201 8.43 6.02 -4.61
N GLN A 202 8.46 5.29 -3.50
CA GLN A 202 9.67 4.65 -2.98
C GLN A 202 9.49 3.12 -3.00
N ILE A 203 10.50 2.41 -3.52
CA ILE A 203 10.54 0.95 -3.53
C ILE A 203 11.62 0.50 -2.55
N SER A 204 11.25 -0.34 -1.58
CA SER A 204 12.18 -0.95 -0.63
C SER A 204 12.37 -2.43 -0.98
N MET A 205 13.62 -2.88 -1.00
CA MET A 205 14.00 -4.26 -1.35
C MET A 205 14.75 -4.90 -0.18
N ASN A 206 14.58 -6.21 0.01
CA ASN A 206 15.50 -7.05 0.77
C ASN A 206 16.54 -7.66 -0.20
N PRO A 207 17.79 -7.90 0.24
CA PRO A 207 18.76 -8.63 -0.57
C PRO A 207 18.27 -10.06 -0.93
N PRO A 208 18.67 -10.60 -2.11
CA PRO A 208 19.44 -9.94 -3.16
C PRO A 208 18.61 -9.05 -4.10
N ASN A 209 17.31 -9.30 -4.28
CA ASN A 209 16.38 -8.48 -5.08
C ASN A 209 14.92 -8.88 -4.79
N ARG A 210 14.54 -8.91 -3.51
CA ARG A 210 13.19 -9.28 -3.08
C ARG A 210 12.40 -8.04 -2.71
N LEU A 211 11.27 -7.78 -3.37
CA LEU A 211 10.42 -6.64 -3.02
C LEU A 211 9.97 -6.75 -1.57
N LYS A 212 10.23 -5.71 -0.77
CA LYS A 212 9.76 -5.65 0.62
C LYS A 212 8.51 -4.77 0.71
N GLU A 213 8.64 -3.51 0.30
CA GLU A 213 7.57 -2.52 0.40
C GLU A 213 7.54 -1.59 -0.81
N VAL A 214 6.33 -1.08 -1.10
CA VAL A 214 6.09 0.05 -1.99
C VAL A 214 5.44 1.16 -1.17
N LYS A 215 5.97 2.38 -1.27
CA LYS A 215 5.49 3.53 -0.51
C LYS A 215 5.08 4.62 -1.45
N ILE A 216 3.92 5.23 -1.21
CA ILE A 216 3.38 6.31 -2.04
C ILE A 216 2.98 7.48 -1.14
N CYS A 217 3.39 8.69 -1.53
CA CYS A 217 3.18 9.88 -0.72
C CYS A 217 2.06 10.77 -1.28
N TYR A 218 1.21 11.23 -0.36
CA TYR A 218 0.07 12.11 -0.63
C TYR A 218 0.16 13.36 0.25
N ASP A 219 -0.28 14.49 -0.26
CA ASP A 219 -0.52 15.66 0.58
C ASP A 219 -1.81 15.48 1.40
N LEU A 220 -2.12 16.47 2.25
CA LEU A 220 -3.31 16.44 3.11
C LEU A 220 -4.62 16.70 2.36
N LYS A 221 -4.55 16.98 1.05
CA LYS A 221 -5.69 17.03 0.12
C LYS A 221 -5.78 15.74 -0.71
N ASN A 222 -5.09 14.69 -0.26
CA ASN A 222 -5.08 13.37 -0.88
C ASN A 222 -4.54 13.36 -2.32
N GLN A 223 -3.73 14.35 -2.70
CA GLN A 223 -3.07 14.41 -4.00
C GLN A 223 -1.65 13.85 -3.92
N LEU A 224 -1.20 13.20 -4.99
CA LEU A 224 0.17 12.67 -5.08
C LEU A 224 1.18 13.80 -4.87
N LYS A 225 2.20 13.54 -4.05
CA LYS A 225 3.30 14.46 -3.77
C LYS A 225 4.64 13.74 -3.74
N ASN A 226 5.72 14.51 -3.76
CA ASN A 226 7.04 13.99 -3.46
C ASN A 226 7.09 13.35 -2.07
N CYS A 227 7.69 12.16 -1.99
CA CYS A 227 8.14 11.61 -0.74
C CYS A 227 9.37 12.39 -0.27
N ASN A 228 9.18 13.32 0.65
CA ASN A 228 10.28 14.00 1.32
C ASN A 228 11.01 12.95 2.16
N SER A 229 12.22 12.59 1.72
CA SER A 229 13.09 11.61 2.37
C SER A 229 13.48 12.03 3.77
#